data_AF-A0A9W6D9M5-F1
#
_entry.id   AF-A0A9W6D9M5-F1
#
_cell.length_a   1.000
_cell.length_b   1.000
_cell.length_c   1.000
_cell.angle_alpha   90.00
_cell.angle_beta   90.00
_cell.angle_gamma   90.00
#
_symmetry.space_group_name_H-M   'P 1'
#
loop_
_entity.id
_entity.type
_entity.pdbx_description
1 polymer ?
#
loop_
_entity_poly.entity_id
_entity_poly.type
_entity_poly.pdbx_seq_one_letter_code
_entity_poly.pdbx_strand_id
1 'polypeptide(L)'
;MGMDILKSATRKNKVYIRIKSECKFIPDISVFPLYCTCCNAPQSKLYEHLGSRYGQVGTAICEKCGKEICVTDHDNIVASIYINNYPSNEIFFNKLYLLDWKFVDKLDEFPIKNTLEKVTEELKKYDGNFINVDELREIIENIINIKTDGKMRFITDERFSILPDDINRWIELLYRAKIDIPAKVV
;
A
#
# COMPACT_ATOMS: atom_id res chain seq x y z
N MET A 1 -33.11 -6.79 -12.88
CA MET A 1 -32.07 -5.97 -13.52
C MET A 1 -31.07 -5.63 -12.43
N GLY A 2 -30.13 -6.52 -12.10
CA GLY A 2 -28.95 -6.76 -12.93
C GLY A 2 -27.82 -5.93 -12.35
N MET A 3 -27.43 -6.21 -11.09
CA MET A 3 -26.20 -5.67 -10.52
C MET A 3 -25.04 -6.37 -11.22
N ASP A 4 -24.49 -5.73 -12.24
CA ASP A 4 -23.21 -6.11 -12.81
C ASP A 4 -22.12 -5.87 -11.75
N ILE A 5 -21.94 -6.88 -10.89
CA ILE A 5 -20.71 -7.04 -10.13
C ILE A 5 -19.67 -7.46 -11.17
N LEU A 6 -18.90 -6.48 -11.65
CA LEU A 6 -17.67 -6.70 -12.40
C LEU A 6 -16.70 -7.52 -11.54
N LYS A 7 -16.83 -8.85 -11.58
CA LYS A 7 -15.80 -9.76 -11.11
C LYS A 7 -14.67 -9.78 -12.14
N SER A 8 -13.50 -9.36 -11.65
CA SER A 8 -12.18 -9.97 -11.90
C SER A 8 -11.67 -10.03 -13.34
N ALA A 9 -10.71 -9.14 -13.65
CA ALA A 9 -9.66 -9.45 -14.64
C ALA A 9 -8.25 -8.90 -14.34
N THR A 10 -8.02 -7.86 -13.51
CA THR A 10 -6.68 -7.20 -13.49
C THR A 10 -6.17 -6.67 -12.14
N ARG A 11 -6.71 -7.07 -10.98
CA ARG A 11 -6.24 -6.61 -9.65
C ARG A 11 -5.01 -7.35 -9.07
N LYS A 12 -4.39 -8.26 -9.83
CA LYS A 12 -3.27 -9.07 -9.33
C LYS A 12 -2.01 -8.22 -9.16
N ASN A 13 -1.32 -8.39 -8.03
CA ASN A 13 -0.01 -7.78 -7.74
C ASN A 13 0.03 -6.25 -7.74
N LYS A 14 -1.12 -5.59 -7.51
CA LYS A 14 -1.19 -4.14 -7.40
C LYS A 14 -1.87 -3.73 -6.10
N VAL A 15 -1.38 -2.65 -5.52
CA VAL A 15 -1.97 -1.98 -4.38
C VAL A 15 -2.97 -0.94 -4.87
N TYR A 16 -4.19 -1.04 -4.37
CA TYR A 16 -5.25 -0.08 -4.63
C TYR A 16 -5.50 0.78 -3.41
N ILE A 17 -5.89 2.02 -3.66
CA ILE A 17 -6.43 2.92 -2.65
C ILE A 17 -7.80 3.38 -3.10
N ARG A 18 -8.75 3.36 -2.17
CA ARG A 18 -10.02 4.04 -2.31
C ARG A 18 -9.84 5.49 -1.89
N ILE A 19 -10.24 6.40 -2.74
CA ILE A 19 -10.26 7.83 -2.42
C ILE A 19 -11.62 8.11 -1.77
N LYS A 20 -11.59 8.61 -0.53
CA LYS A 20 -12.79 9.12 0.15
C LYS A 20 -12.65 10.62 0.34
N SER A 21 -13.50 11.42 -0.29
CA SER A 21 -13.48 12.89 -0.17
C SER A 21 -12.11 13.50 -0.53
N GLU A 22 -11.97 14.82 -0.39
CA GLU A 22 -10.83 15.57 -0.95
C GLU A 22 -9.45 15.20 -0.35
N CYS A 23 -9.35 14.43 0.75
CA CYS A 23 -8.08 14.25 1.47
C CYS A 23 -7.90 12.91 2.21
N LYS A 24 -8.53 11.81 1.78
CA LYS A 24 -8.37 10.53 2.50
C LYS A 24 -8.17 9.33 1.59
N PHE A 25 -7.04 8.67 1.77
CA PHE A 25 -6.75 7.37 1.18
C PHE A 25 -7.13 6.25 2.14
N ILE A 26 -7.81 5.23 1.61
CA ILE A 26 -8.08 3.98 2.30
C ILE A 26 -7.49 2.85 1.46
N PRO A 27 -6.41 2.20 1.91
CA PRO A 27 -5.83 1.09 1.17
C PRO A 27 -6.79 -0.09 1.11
N ASP A 28 -6.79 -0.77 -0.03
CA ASP A 28 -7.49 -2.02 -0.31
C ASP A 28 -6.48 -3.00 -0.89
N ILE A 29 -5.86 -3.77 0.01
CA ILE A 29 -4.65 -4.52 -0.31
C ILE A 29 -4.97 -5.97 -0.65
N SER A 30 -4.56 -6.40 -1.85
CA SER A 30 -4.60 -7.80 -2.28
C SER A 30 -3.25 -8.51 -2.14
N VAL A 31 -2.14 -7.78 -1.94
CA VAL A 31 -0.79 -8.35 -1.83
C VAL A 31 0.04 -7.62 -0.78
N PHE A 32 0.68 -8.37 0.13
CA PHE A 32 1.46 -7.78 1.22
C PHE A 32 2.61 -8.66 1.71
N PRO A 33 3.65 -8.07 2.34
CA PRO A 33 4.70 -8.85 2.99
C PRO A 33 4.21 -9.50 4.29
N LEU A 34 4.83 -10.62 4.66
CA LEU A 34 4.57 -11.32 5.91
C LEU A 34 5.84 -11.43 6.75
N TYR A 35 5.65 -11.58 8.06
CA TYR A 35 6.70 -11.95 9.00
C TYR A 35 6.19 -13.05 9.93
N CYS A 36 7.10 -13.90 10.41
CA CYS A 36 6.76 -14.97 11.35
C CYS A 36 7.00 -14.49 12.78
N THR A 37 5.96 -14.51 13.62
CA THR A 37 6.08 -14.14 15.04
C THR A 37 6.77 -15.22 15.89
N CYS A 38 6.98 -16.42 15.35
CA CYS A 38 7.63 -17.51 16.08
C CYS A 38 9.16 -17.47 15.99
N CYS A 39 9.72 -17.07 14.85
CA CYS A 39 11.16 -16.95 14.66
C CYS A 39 11.60 -15.50 14.36
N ASN A 40 10.67 -14.54 14.41
CA ASN A 40 10.89 -13.12 14.15
C ASN A 40 11.58 -12.85 12.80
N ALA A 41 11.27 -13.65 11.79
CA ALA A 41 11.91 -13.55 10.47
C ALA A 41 10.91 -13.06 9.41
N PRO A 42 11.33 -12.12 8.52
CA PRO A 42 10.54 -11.75 7.35
C PRO A 42 10.44 -12.93 6.37
N GLN A 43 9.37 -12.94 5.58
CA GLN A 43 9.22 -13.86 4.45
C GLN A 43 9.82 -13.24 3.18
N SER A 44 10.43 -14.07 2.32
CA SER A 44 11.09 -13.59 1.08
C SER A 44 10.12 -13.32 -0.07
N LYS A 45 8.83 -13.65 0.11
CA LYS A 45 7.78 -13.52 -0.90
C LYS A 45 6.59 -12.76 -0.32
N LEU A 46 5.89 -12.04 -1.20
CA LEU A 46 4.62 -11.40 -0.87
C LEU A 46 3.53 -12.47 -0.78
N TYR A 47 2.59 -12.26 0.13
CA TYR A 47 1.39 -13.04 0.30
C TYR A 47 0.26 -12.45 -0.52
N GLU A 48 -0.49 -13.30 -1.23
CA GLU A 48 -1.68 -12.92 -1.99
C GLU A 48 -2.93 -13.17 -1.15
N HIS A 49 -3.72 -12.13 -0.93
CA HIS A 49 -5.02 -12.20 -0.28
C HIS A 49 -6.07 -12.67 -1.29
N LEU A 50 -6.58 -13.88 -1.08
CA LEU A 50 -7.54 -14.55 -1.97
C LEU A 50 -9.00 -14.35 -1.54
N GLY A 51 -9.24 -13.43 -0.61
CA GLY A 51 -10.52 -13.20 0.05
C GLY A 51 -10.51 -13.68 1.50
N SER A 52 -11.40 -13.10 2.30
CA SER A 52 -11.66 -13.47 3.68
C SER A 52 -13.01 -14.20 3.80
N ARG A 53 -13.15 -15.03 4.82
CA ARG A 53 -14.45 -15.52 5.29
C ARG A 53 -14.54 -15.31 6.80
N TYR A 54 -15.46 -14.47 7.24
CA TYR A 54 -15.61 -14.12 8.66
C TYR A 54 -14.30 -13.57 9.27
N GLY A 55 -13.59 -12.73 8.50
CA GLY A 55 -12.29 -12.16 8.89
C GLY A 55 -11.11 -13.14 8.81
N GLN A 56 -11.32 -14.40 8.41
CA GLN A 56 -10.24 -15.34 8.16
C GLN A 56 -9.75 -15.24 6.72
N VAL A 57 -8.49 -14.81 6.54
CA VAL A 57 -7.86 -14.71 5.22
C VAL A 57 -7.25 -16.05 4.82
N GLY A 58 -6.43 -16.62 5.70
CA GLY A 58 -5.79 -17.91 5.45
C GLY A 58 -4.56 -18.17 6.30
N THR A 59 -3.82 -19.21 5.93
CA THR A 59 -2.56 -19.58 6.58
C THR A 59 -1.41 -19.62 5.57
N ALA A 60 -0.20 -19.33 6.04
CA ALA A 60 1.04 -19.49 5.31
C ALA A 60 2.03 -20.30 6.15
N ILE A 61 2.95 -21.03 5.51
CA ILE A 61 4.04 -21.73 6.20
C ILE A 61 5.28 -20.83 6.19
N CYS A 62 5.89 -20.63 7.37
CA CYS A 62 7.12 -19.86 7.48
C CYS A 62 8.27 -20.57 6.76
N GLU A 63 8.89 -19.88 5.80
CA GLU A 63 10.01 -20.43 5.01
C GLU A 63 11.28 -20.72 5.83
N LYS A 64 11.39 -20.16 7.05
CA LYS A 64 12.58 -20.27 7.92
C LYS A 64 12.43 -21.33 8.99
N CYS A 65 11.29 -21.36 9.69
CA CYS A 65 11.08 -22.25 10.84
C CYS A 65 9.98 -23.29 10.65
N GLY A 66 9.28 -23.29 9.50
CA GLY A 66 8.23 -24.25 9.16
C GLY A 66 6.92 -24.11 9.95
N LYS A 67 6.81 -23.13 10.85
CA LYS A 67 5.57 -22.89 11.61
C LYS A 67 4.53 -22.14 10.78
N GLU A 68 3.27 -22.40 11.11
CA GLU A 68 2.14 -21.70 10.50
C GLU A 68 2.09 -20.22 10.91
N ILE A 69 1.67 -19.39 9.97
CA ILE A 69 1.37 -17.97 10.12
C ILE A 69 -0.10 -17.81 9.74
N CYS A 70 -0.96 -17.59 10.72
CA CYS A 70 -2.38 -17.33 10.50
C CYS A 70 -2.58 -15.84 10.20
N VAL A 71 -3.39 -15.53 9.19
CA VAL A 71 -3.69 -14.16 8.78
C VAL A 71 -5.20 -13.92 8.87
N THR A 72 -5.57 -12.83 9.52
CA THR A 72 -6.97 -12.35 9.63
C THR A 72 -7.06 -10.86 9.29
N ASP A 73 -8.26 -10.40 8.94
CA ASP A 73 -8.54 -9.02 8.54
C ASP A 73 -9.92 -8.53 9.04
N HIS A 74 -10.33 -7.34 8.58
CA HIS A 74 -11.63 -6.73 8.86
C HIS A 74 -12.69 -6.96 7.76
N ASP A 75 -12.52 -8.02 6.95
CA ASP A 75 -13.45 -8.53 5.94
C ASP A 75 -13.69 -7.65 4.70
N ASN A 76 -14.18 -6.41 4.87
CA ASN A 76 -14.73 -5.63 3.74
C ASN A 76 -13.69 -4.85 2.91
N ILE A 77 -12.75 -4.19 3.59
CA ILE A 77 -11.67 -3.43 2.95
C ILE A 77 -10.40 -3.80 3.69
N VAL A 78 -9.41 -4.29 2.96
CA VAL A 78 -8.17 -4.80 3.55
C VAL A 78 -7.22 -3.63 3.82
N ALA A 79 -7.52 -2.85 4.85
CA ALA A 79 -6.71 -1.71 5.29
C ALA A 79 -5.64 -2.10 6.33
N SER A 80 -5.88 -3.20 7.04
CA SER A 80 -4.94 -3.84 7.96
C SER A 80 -5.14 -5.35 7.99
N ILE A 81 -4.13 -6.05 8.52
CA ILE A 81 -4.18 -7.49 8.81
C ILE A 81 -3.64 -7.75 10.22
N TYR A 82 -4.05 -8.87 10.81
CA TYR A 82 -3.49 -9.41 12.05
C TYR A 82 -2.68 -10.67 11.76
N ILE A 83 -1.50 -10.75 12.37
CA ILE A 83 -0.68 -11.96 12.33
C ILE A 83 -0.90 -12.77 13.61
N ASN A 84 -1.29 -14.04 13.42
CA ASN A 84 -1.58 -15.01 14.47
C ASN A 84 -2.68 -14.56 15.46
N ASN A 85 -3.63 -13.74 15.01
CA ASN A 85 -4.76 -13.24 15.80
C ASN A 85 -4.37 -12.44 17.07
N TYR A 86 -3.15 -11.90 17.10
CA TYR A 86 -2.71 -11.04 18.21
C TYR A 86 -2.90 -9.56 17.84
N PRO A 87 -3.66 -8.78 18.63
CA PRO A 87 -3.85 -7.34 18.37
C PRO A 87 -2.54 -6.54 18.29
N SER A 88 -1.50 -6.94 19.05
CA SER A 88 -0.18 -6.31 19.00
C SER A 88 0.55 -6.50 17.67
N ASN A 89 0.09 -7.44 16.86
CA ASN A 89 0.68 -7.80 15.56
C ASN A 89 -0.16 -7.29 14.39
N GLU A 90 -1.01 -6.29 14.63
CA GLU A 90 -1.72 -5.60 13.56
C GLU A 90 -0.75 -4.83 12.67
N ILE A 91 -0.94 -4.96 11.36
CA ILE A 91 -0.15 -4.28 10.33
C ILE A 91 -1.10 -3.35 9.59
N PHE A 92 -0.88 -2.04 9.72
CA PHE A 92 -1.66 -1.02 9.03
C PHE A 92 -0.99 -0.63 7.70
N PHE A 93 -1.66 -0.86 6.57
CA PHE A 93 -1.05 -0.69 5.24
C PHE A 93 -0.78 0.76 4.84
N ASN A 94 -1.73 1.66 5.02
CA ASN A 94 -1.49 2.68 6.03
C ASN A 94 -0.10 3.29 6.14
N LYS A 95 0.49 2.90 7.27
CA LYS A 95 1.81 3.26 7.75
C LYS A 95 2.88 2.49 6.98
N LEU A 96 2.66 1.20 6.69
CA LEU A 96 3.64 0.36 6.02
C LEU A 96 4.00 0.87 4.61
N TYR A 97 3.03 1.38 3.87
CA TYR A 97 3.17 1.82 2.48
C TYR A 97 3.21 3.34 2.32
N LEU A 98 3.20 4.08 3.44
CA LEU A 98 3.16 5.55 3.44
C LEU A 98 2.01 6.12 2.60
N LEU A 99 0.82 5.54 2.74
CA LEU A 99 -0.39 5.91 2.00
C LEU A 99 -1.28 6.90 2.77
N ASP A 100 -0.67 7.74 3.61
CA ASP A 100 -1.38 8.83 4.28
C ASP A 100 -1.38 10.09 3.40
N TRP A 101 -2.52 10.79 3.38
CA TRP A 101 -2.67 12.05 2.61
C TRP A 101 -1.64 13.12 2.99
N LYS A 102 -1.14 13.10 4.23
CA LYS A 102 -0.07 14.00 4.69
C LYS A 102 1.17 14.00 3.80
N PHE A 103 1.46 12.89 3.11
CA PHE A 103 2.59 12.83 2.17
C PHE A 103 2.29 13.54 0.85
N VAL A 104 1.02 13.58 0.45
CA VAL A 104 0.55 14.39 -0.68
C VAL A 104 0.55 15.87 -0.30
N ASP A 105 0.09 16.22 0.91
CA ASP A 105 0.11 17.61 1.39
C ASP A 105 1.52 18.22 1.37
N LYS A 106 2.53 17.43 1.78
CA LYS A 106 3.94 17.85 1.76
C LYS A 106 4.48 18.14 0.35
N LEU A 107 3.79 17.72 -0.72
CA LEU A 107 4.20 18.08 -2.09
C LEU A 107 4.00 19.58 -2.38
N ASP A 108 3.18 20.29 -1.60
CA ASP A 108 3.01 21.75 -1.77
C ASP A 108 4.20 22.54 -1.22
N GLU A 109 5.10 21.89 -0.45
CA GLU A 109 6.40 22.46 -0.07
C GLU A 109 7.38 22.51 -1.26
N PHE A 110 7.01 21.90 -2.40
CA PHE A 110 7.80 21.92 -3.63
C PHE A 110 7.62 23.25 -4.38
N PRO A 111 8.63 23.77 -5.11
CA PRO A 111 8.56 25.07 -5.80
C PRO A 111 7.48 25.20 -6.90
N ILE A 112 6.75 24.13 -7.19
CA ILE A 112 5.68 24.13 -8.17
C ILE A 112 4.41 24.63 -7.48
N LYS A 113 3.98 25.84 -7.87
CA LYS A 113 2.75 26.44 -7.35
C LYS A 113 1.55 25.52 -7.57
N ASN A 114 0.74 25.39 -6.52
CA ASN A 114 -0.56 24.73 -6.50
C ASN A 114 -0.45 23.24 -6.85
N THR A 115 0.56 22.55 -6.32
CA THR A 115 0.74 21.12 -6.58
C THR A 115 -0.41 20.33 -5.97
N LEU A 116 -0.77 20.63 -4.72
CA LEU A 116 -1.86 19.96 -4.02
C LEU A 116 -3.20 20.15 -4.73
N GLU A 117 -3.49 21.38 -5.20
CA GLU A 117 -4.71 21.70 -5.95
C GLU A 117 -4.82 20.85 -7.22
N LYS A 118 -3.75 20.81 -8.03
CA LYS A 118 -3.73 20.02 -9.28
C LYS A 118 -3.89 18.52 -9.03
N VAL A 119 -3.22 17.99 -8.01
CA VAL A 119 -3.38 16.57 -7.63
C VAL A 119 -4.83 16.32 -7.22
N THR A 120 -5.41 17.21 -6.42
CA THR A 120 -6.80 17.08 -5.96
C THR A 120 -7.80 17.15 -7.13
N GLU A 121 -7.60 18.04 -8.10
CA GLU A 121 -8.42 18.13 -9.31
C GLU A 121 -8.36 16.85 -10.16
N GLU A 122 -7.18 16.26 -10.31
CA GLU A 122 -7.01 14.97 -10.99
C GLU A 122 -7.70 13.83 -10.22
N LEU A 123 -7.56 13.79 -8.90
CA LEU A 123 -8.17 12.77 -8.05
C LEU A 123 -9.70 12.89 -7.93
N LYS A 124 -10.27 14.08 -8.14
CA LYS A 124 -11.74 14.26 -8.23
C LYS A 124 -12.38 13.42 -9.33
N LYS A 125 -11.62 13.07 -10.38
CA LYS A 125 -12.07 12.14 -11.44
C LYS A 125 -12.29 10.71 -10.91
N TYR A 126 -11.77 10.39 -9.73
CA TYR A 126 -11.80 9.09 -9.07
C TYR A 126 -12.57 9.09 -7.74
N ASP A 127 -13.24 10.18 -7.35
CA ASP A 127 -13.94 10.24 -6.06
C ASP A 127 -14.99 9.12 -5.92
N GLY A 128 -14.93 8.39 -4.81
CA GLY A 128 -15.75 7.20 -4.55
C GLY A 128 -15.25 5.90 -5.20
N ASN A 129 -14.26 5.97 -6.11
CA ASN A 129 -13.67 4.85 -6.82
C ASN A 129 -12.29 4.45 -6.26
N PHE A 130 -11.71 3.42 -6.87
CA PHE A 130 -10.36 2.94 -6.60
C PHE A 130 -9.39 3.47 -7.65
N ILE A 131 -8.19 3.85 -7.22
CA ILE A 131 -7.02 4.11 -8.07
C ILE A 131 -5.91 3.16 -7.65
N ASN A 132 -5.09 2.68 -8.59
CA ASN A 132 -3.89 1.93 -8.21
C ASN A 132 -2.75 2.88 -7.84
N VAL A 133 -1.83 2.45 -6.98
CA VAL A 133 -0.76 3.32 -6.47
C VAL A 133 0.18 3.81 -7.58
N ASP A 134 0.41 3.01 -8.63
CA ASP A 134 1.22 3.45 -9.78
C ASP A 134 0.54 4.59 -10.56
N GLU A 135 -0.78 4.55 -10.73
CA GLU A 135 -1.55 5.63 -11.38
C GLU A 135 -1.49 6.91 -10.55
N LEU A 136 -1.65 6.81 -9.21
CA LEU A 136 -1.47 7.96 -8.32
C LEU A 136 -0.07 8.56 -8.47
N ARG A 137 0.97 7.71 -8.46
CA ARG A 137 2.36 8.12 -8.68
C ARG A 137 2.49 8.85 -10.00
N GLU A 138 1.99 8.29 -11.11
CA GLU A 138 2.10 8.89 -12.45
C GLU A 138 1.43 10.25 -12.56
N ILE A 139 0.25 10.42 -11.96
CA ILE A 139 -0.42 11.73 -11.86
C ILE A 139 0.51 12.74 -11.19
N ILE A 140 1.07 12.39 -10.04
CA ILE A 140 1.96 13.28 -9.30
C ILE A 140 3.25 13.55 -10.07
N GLU A 141 3.89 12.54 -10.66
CA GLU A 141 5.10 12.69 -11.48
C GLU A 141 4.91 13.69 -12.62
N ASN A 142 3.75 13.64 -13.28
CA ASN A 142 3.43 14.54 -14.38
C ASN A 142 3.19 15.98 -13.89
N ILE A 143 2.66 16.16 -12.68
CA ILE A 143 2.45 17.47 -12.08
C ILE A 143 3.77 18.07 -11.60
N ILE A 144 4.61 17.28 -10.91
CA ILE A 144 5.84 17.78 -10.26
C ILE A 144 7.10 17.65 -11.13
N ASN A 145 6.99 16.99 -12.29
CA ASN A 145 8.09 16.69 -13.21
C ASN A 145 9.29 15.97 -12.56
N ILE A 146 9.02 15.09 -11.60
CA ILE A 146 9.98 14.16 -11.02
C ILE A 146 9.70 12.79 -11.61
N LYS A 147 10.73 12.09 -12.09
CA LYS A 147 10.61 10.74 -12.63
C LYS A 147 11.25 9.73 -11.68
N THR A 148 10.54 8.64 -11.42
CA THR A 148 11.10 7.43 -10.80
C THR A 148 11.59 6.46 -11.87
N ASP A 149 12.61 5.67 -11.54
CA ASP A 149 13.13 4.61 -12.43
C ASP A 149 12.84 3.20 -11.91
N GLY A 150 12.25 3.08 -10.71
CA GLY A 150 11.84 1.81 -10.11
C GLY A 150 13.00 0.94 -9.64
N LYS A 151 14.21 1.49 -9.55
CA LYS A 151 15.40 0.75 -9.10
C LYS A 151 15.58 0.80 -7.60
N MET A 152 14.99 1.80 -6.93
CA MET A 152 15.12 1.96 -5.49
C MET A 152 14.23 0.97 -4.74
N ARG A 153 14.79 0.41 -3.66
CA ARG A 153 14.08 -0.48 -2.74
C ARG A 153 14.06 0.16 -1.35
N PHE A 154 12.96 -0.04 -0.64
CA PHE A 154 12.74 0.61 0.65
C PHE A 154 12.29 -0.37 1.73
N ILE A 155 12.68 -0.07 2.96
CA ILE A 155 12.16 -0.69 4.19
C ILE A 155 11.53 0.41 5.04
N THR A 156 10.23 0.28 5.31
CA THR A 156 9.45 1.17 6.19
C THR A 156 9.23 0.58 7.58
N ASP A 157 9.41 -0.72 7.72
CA ASP A 157 9.28 -1.47 8.97
C ASP A 157 10.22 -2.68 8.93
N GLU A 158 11.09 -2.80 9.93
CA GLU A 158 12.18 -3.78 9.97
C GLU A 158 11.69 -5.24 10.04
N ARG A 159 10.41 -5.46 10.35
CA ARG A 159 9.78 -6.79 10.30
C ARG A 159 9.64 -7.31 8.87
N PHE A 160 9.73 -6.45 7.86
CA PHE A 160 9.55 -6.81 6.46
C PHE A 160 10.79 -6.48 5.64
N SER A 161 11.24 -7.44 4.84
CA SER A 161 12.42 -7.28 3.98
C SER A 161 12.07 -6.90 2.53
N ILE A 162 10.79 -6.89 2.18
CA ILE A 162 10.30 -6.61 0.83
C ILE A 162 9.02 -5.78 0.89
N LEU A 163 8.82 -4.96 -0.13
CA LEU A 163 7.57 -4.25 -0.41
C LEU A 163 7.16 -4.52 -1.86
N PRO A 164 5.87 -4.43 -2.20
CA PRO A 164 5.42 -4.45 -3.59
C PRO A 164 6.15 -3.43 -4.48
N ASP A 165 6.28 -3.72 -5.77
CA ASP A 165 7.05 -2.89 -6.71
C ASP A 165 6.42 -1.50 -6.90
N ASP A 166 5.10 -1.42 -6.95
CA ASP A 166 4.34 -0.17 -7.03
C ASP A 166 4.50 0.68 -5.77
N ILE A 167 4.54 0.04 -4.60
CA ILE A 167 4.86 0.72 -3.33
C ILE A 167 6.31 1.24 -3.34
N ASN A 168 7.29 0.46 -3.82
CA ASN A 168 8.66 0.96 -3.93
C ASN A 168 8.76 2.19 -4.84
N ARG A 169 8.08 2.18 -5.99
CA ARG A 169 8.03 3.34 -6.91
C ARG A 169 7.31 4.54 -6.29
N TRP A 170 6.25 4.31 -5.51
CA TRP A 170 5.58 5.36 -4.75
C TRP A 170 6.52 6.00 -3.72
N ILE A 171 7.20 5.19 -2.91
CA ILE A 171 8.15 5.69 -1.91
C ILE A 171 9.34 6.38 -2.58
N GLU A 172 9.79 5.89 -3.74
CA GLU A 172 10.82 6.52 -4.56
C GLU A 172 10.43 7.94 -4.97
N LEU A 173 9.17 8.15 -5.39
CA LEU A 173 8.66 9.47 -5.74
C LEU A 173 8.73 10.41 -4.53
N LEU A 174 8.26 9.98 -3.35
CA LEU A 174 8.33 10.76 -2.12
C LEU A 174 9.78 11.11 -1.74
N TYR A 175 10.68 10.12 -1.85
CA TYR A 175 12.10 10.29 -1.59
C TYR A 175 12.75 11.29 -2.54
N ARG A 176 12.51 11.18 -3.85
CA ARG A 176 13.04 12.10 -4.87
C ARG A 176 12.44 13.51 -4.74
N ALA A 177 11.19 13.61 -4.28
CA ALA A 177 10.55 14.87 -3.90
C ALA A 177 11.11 15.47 -2.60
N LYS A 178 12.09 14.82 -1.95
CA LYS A 178 12.71 15.24 -0.69
C LYS A 178 11.72 15.36 0.48
N ILE A 179 10.64 14.58 0.43
CA ILE A 179 9.70 14.48 1.53
C ILE A 179 10.35 13.65 2.64
N ASP A 180 10.32 14.17 3.87
CA ASP A 180 10.75 13.40 5.04
C ASP A 180 9.82 12.21 5.26
N ILE A 181 10.38 11.02 5.08
CA ILE A 181 9.69 9.72 5.13
C ILE A 181 10.40 8.78 6.11
N PRO A 182 9.65 7.98 6.90
CA PRO A 182 10.23 7.00 7.80
C PRO A 182 10.61 5.71 7.04
N ALA A 183 11.41 5.83 5.98
CA ALA A 183 11.84 4.72 5.14
C ALA A 183 13.37 4.73 4.94
N LYS A 184 13.98 3.54 4.95
CA LYS A 184 15.41 3.34 4.65
C LYS A 184 15.54 2.79 3.23
N VAL A 185 16.42 3.38 2.43
CA VAL A 185 16.82 2.82 1.13
C VAL A 185 17.70 1.59 1.37
N VAL A 186 17.47 0.51 0.62
CA VAL A 186 18.23 -0.75 0.67
C VAL A 186 18.78 -1.16 -0.69
#